data_AF-A0A956ZC06-F1
#
_entry.id   AF-A0A956ZC06-F1
#
_cell.length_a   1.000
_cell.length_b   1.000
_cell.length_c   1.000
_cell.angle_alpha   90.00
_cell.angle_beta   90.00
_cell.angle_gamma   90.00
#
_symmetry.space_group_name_H-M   'P 1'
#
loop_
_entity.id
_entity.type
_entity.pdbx_description
1 polymer ?
#
loop_
_entity_poly.entity_id
_entity_poly.type
_entity_poly.pdbx_seq_one_letter_code
_entity_poly.pdbx_strand_id
1 'polypeptide(L)'
;KAIMHRKPKIAKKEETKAPSKDIWITQEELVKIPKPASTSNLKWWLLSIIPIAILSFITVFHFPSINGTVDATSKGRSVYSSLDGRKKVVLTSDGLLTYVLDGNSTVGSYKILGNAPQDMFALLVGHLRRQNRFIDFKKTDILGFGDTLLYPEDSPEQEMTGYMWRYAKLAQLFRNETRKYPDDVRRLAEKNSQTTYINPFNKKRDEAVIVYALGSNDIGLPHRIGQGESYKGQPEPRPGLIVCNNFEGSRFFIRGYDRDGKLLTSSDNGCFFIELSYGENLTEERLKEMERKSEHTTSRENVRFILLRGQSDFGKYLPTLDALVPTLLAFLVIGSAMIWRYRAKKGVGSFKVASVFVLGTFLLIGWYLLAFLDV
;
A
#
# COMPACT_ATOMS: atom_id res chain seq x y z
N LYS A 1 -77.01 -23.69 2.37
CA LYS A 1 -76.60 -22.53 1.53
C LYS A 1 -75.40 -22.94 0.70
N ALA A 2 -75.63 -23.58 -0.45
CA ALA A 2 -74.69 -23.74 -1.54
C ALA A 2 -75.45 -24.31 -2.75
N ILE A 3 -74.99 -23.93 -3.95
CA ILE A 3 -75.26 -24.51 -5.26
C ILE A 3 -76.55 -24.02 -5.94
N MET A 4 -76.34 -23.14 -6.91
CA MET A 4 -77.31 -22.69 -7.90
C MET A 4 -76.77 -23.00 -9.30
N HIS A 5 -77.70 -23.38 -10.19
CA HIS A 5 -77.65 -23.42 -11.65
C HIS A 5 -77.13 -24.66 -12.42
N ARG A 6 -78.05 -25.63 -12.55
CA ARG A 6 -78.71 -26.11 -13.78
C ARG A 6 -78.15 -25.72 -15.18
N LYS A 7 -77.93 -26.79 -15.98
CA LYS A 7 -78.42 -27.10 -17.38
C LYS A 7 -77.81 -26.31 -18.57
N PRO A 8 -77.71 -26.88 -19.80
CA PRO A 8 -78.73 -27.73 -20.44
C PRO A 8 -78.31 -28.92 -21.34
N LYS A 9 -79.35 -29.71 -21.66
CA LYS A 9 -79.52 -30.69 -22.74
C LYS A 9 -79.39 -30.06 -24.13
N ILE A 10 -78.90 -30.80 -25.11
CA ILE A 10 -79.34 -30.87 -26.53
C ILE A 10 -78.94 -32.30 -26.99
N ALA A 11 -79.88 -33.24 -27.10
CA ALA A 11 -80.76 -33.57 -28.23
C ALA A 11 -80.06 -34.40 -29.34
N LYS A 12 -80.52 -35.66 -29.44
CA LYS A 12 -80.28 -36.65 -30.50
C LYS A 12 -80.64 -36.09 -31.89
N LYS A 13 -79.92 -36.55 -32.90
CA LYS A 13 -80.50 -36.80 -34.24
C LYS A 13 -79.87 -38.06 -34.85
N GLU A 14 -80.76 -38.98 -35.22
CA GLU A 14 -80.60 -40.26 -35.92
C GLU A 14 -79.88 -40.08 -37.26
N GLU A 15 -78.86 -40.88 -37.56
CA GLU A 15 -78.91 -42.16 -38.31
C GLU A 15 -79.51 -42.06 -39.73
N THR A 16 -78.62 -42.05 -40.72
CA THR A 16 -78.91 -42.57 -42.07
C THR A 16 -77.72 -43.42 -42.56
N LYS A 17 -77.98 -44.73 -42.66
CA LYS A 17 -77.24 -45.78 -43.41
C LYS A 17 -77.29 -45.46 -44.92
N ALA A 18 -76.45 -45.89 -45.85
CA ALA A 18 -75.27 -46.77 -45.96
C ALA A 18 -74.66 -46.51 -47.39
N PRO A 19 -74.05 -47.47 -48.11
CA PRO A 19 -72.62 -47.82 -48.10
C PRO A 19 -71.93 -47.68 -49.48
N SER A 20 -70.61 -47.45 -49.54
CA SER A 20 -69.74 -47.88 -50.65
C SER A 20 -68.27 -47.73 -50.24
N LYS A 21 -67.58 -48.86 -50.07
CA LYS A 21 -66.54 -49.42 -50.96
C LYS A 21 -65.15 -48.76 -50.86
N ASP A 22 -64.21 -49.66 -50.57
CA ASP A 22 -62.81 -49.69 -50.96
C ASP A 22 -61.80 -48.81 -50.20
N ILE A 23 -61.14 -49.49 -49.26
CA ILE A 23 -59.68 -49.69 -49.19
C ILE A 23 -58.85 -48.49 -49.68
N TRP A 24 -58.23 -47.77 -48.75
CA TRP A 24 -56.77 -47.59 -48.71
C TRP A 24 -56.34 -47.36 -47.26
N ILE A 25 -55.43 -48.22 -46.81
CA ILE A 25 -54.67 -48.07 -45.59
C ILE A 25 -53.69 -46.93 -45.83
N THR A 26 -53.82 -45.85 -45.07
CA THR A 26 -52.71 -44.91 -44.84
C THR A 26 -52.62 -44.66 -43.35
N GLN A 27 -51.64 -45.34 -42.73
CA GLN A 27 -51.14 -45.02 -41.40
C GLN A 27 -50.62 -43.57 -41.41
N GLU A 28 -51.42 -42.64 -40.91
CA GLU A 28 -50.90 -41.45 -40.24
C GLU A 28 -51.47 -41.42 -38.82
N GLU A 29 -51.13 -42.47 -38.07
CA GLU A 29 -51.02 -42.34 -36.62
C GLU A 29 -49.80 -41.43 -36.38
N LEU A 30 -50.06 -40.12 -36.34
CA LEU A 30 -49.11 -39.11 -35.89
C LEU A 30 -48.76 -39.43 -34.43
N VAL A 31 -47.83 -40.35 -34.25
CA VAL A 31 -47.00 -40.45 -33.07
C VAL A 31 -46.41 -39.05 -32.90
N LYS A 32 -46.95 -38.28 -31.96
CA LYS A 32 -46.27 -37.12 -31.40
C LYS A 32 -44.98 -37.66 -30.78
N ILE A 33 -43.94 -37.82 -31.60
CA ILE A 33 -42.58 -37.97 -31.12
C ILE A 33 -42.34 -36.69 -30.32
N PRO A 34 -42.19 -36.74 -28.98
CA PRO A 34 -41.82 -35.56 -28.24
C PRO A 34 -40.51 -35.08 -28.84
N LYS A 35 -40.51 -33.89 -29.47
CA LYS A 35 -39.28 -33.25 -29.93
C LYS A 35 -38.28 -33.36 -28.78
N PRO A 36 -37.10 -33.98 -28.99
CA PRO A 36 -36.09 -34.02 -27.94
C PRO A 36 -35.86 -32.56 -27.52
N ALA A 37 -35.99 -32.29 -26.22
CA ALA A 37 -35.82 -30.94 -25.68
C ALA A 37 -34.46 -30.41 -26.16
N SER A 38 -34.49 -29.52 -27.15
CA SER A 38 -33.28 -29.02 -27.80
C SER A 38 -32.50 -28.19 -26.79
N THR A 39 -31.37 -28.75 -26.36
CA THR A 39 -30.06 -28.08 -26.20
C THR A 39 -30.02 -26.68 -25.55
N SER A 40 -30.90 -26.35 -24.60
CA SER A 40 -30.75 -25.11 -23.81
C SER A 40 -29.77 -25.24 -22.64
N ASN A 41 -29.39 -26.47 -22.26
CA ASN A 41 -28.47 -26.71 -21.14
C ASN A 41 -27.03 -26.28 -21.42
N LEU A 42 -26.60 -26.22 -22.69
CA LEU A 42 -25.21 -25.88 -23.05
C LEU A 42 -24.89 -24.40 -22.75
N LYS A 43 -25.81 -23.48 -23.04
CA LYS A 43 -25.64 -22.04 -22.74
C LYS A 43 -25.50 -21.78 -21.24
N TRP A 44 -26.33 -22.46 -20.44
CA TRP A 44 -26.26 -22.35 -18.98
C TRP A 44 -25.01 -23.03 -18.39
N TRP A 45 -24.54 -24.12 -19.01
CA TRP A 45 -23.30 -24.79 -18.63
C TRP A 45 -22.07 -23.92 -18.95
N LEU A 46 -22.03 -23.31 -20.13
CA LEU A 46 -20.99 -22.36 -20.52
C LEU A 46 -20.96 -21.14 -19.59
N LEU A 47 -22.12 -20.56 -19.25
CA LEU A 47 -22.20 -19.45 -18.28
C LEU A 47 -21.73 -19.81 -16.87
N SER A 48 -21.80 -21.09 -16.48
CA SER A 48 -21.37 -21.55 -15.15
C SER A 48 -19.88 -21.91 -15.10
N ILE A 49 -19.32 -22.36 -16.23
CA ILE A 49 -17.93 -22.82 -16.32
C ILE A 49 -16.99 -21.72 -16.74
N ILE A 50 -17.42 -20.75 -17.55
CA ILE A 50 -16.58 -19.63 -17.95
C ILE A 50 -16.00 -18.88 -16.74
N PRO A 51 -16.76 -18.57 -15.66
CA PRO A 51 -16.20 -17.92 -14.48
C PRO A 51 -15.16 -18.81 -13.76
N ILE A 52 -15.45 -20.11 -13.61
CA ILE A 52 -14.57 -21.07 -12.93
C ILE A 52 -13.30 -21.32 -13.75
N ALA A 53 -13.42 -21.45 -15.08
CA ALA A 53 -12.34 -21.62 -16.02
C ALA A 53 -11.46 -20.37 -16.05
N ILE A 54 -12.03 -19.16 -16.09
CA ILE A 54 -11.26 -17.91 -16.00
C ILE A 54 -10.55 -17.81 -14.65
N LEU A 55 -11.22 -18.13 -13.53
CA LEU A 55 -10.58 -18.13 -12.22
C LEU A 55 -9.42 -19.14 -12.16
N SER A 56 -9.65 -20.37 -12.64
CA SER A 56 -8.64 -21.44 -12.65
C SER A 56 -7.48 -21.19 -13.60
N PHE A 57 -7.73 -20.54 -14.75
CA PHE A 57 -6.70 -20.16 -15.72
C PHE A 57 -5.83 -19.02 -15.16
N ILE A 58 -6.42 -18.04 -14.46
CA ILE A 58 -5.69 -17.01 -13.72
C ILE A 58 -4.84 -17.65 -12.61
N THR A 59 -5.35 -18.68 -11.90
CA THR A 59 -4.61 -19.38 -10.85
C THR A 59 -3.65 -20.47 -11.34
N VAL A 60 -3.54 -20.77 -12.62
CA VAL A 60 -2.59 -21.79 -13.13
C VAL A 60 -1.51 -21.14 -14.00
N PHE A 61 -1.86 -20.10 -14.77
CA PHE A 61 -0.90 -19.40 -15.65
C PHE A 61 -0.15 -18.24 -14.99
N HIS A 62 -0.38 -17.93 -13.71
CA HIS A 62 0.37 -16.91 -12.96
C HIS A 62 1.22 -17.46 -11.79
N PHE A 63 1.38 -18.78 -11.67
CA PHE A 63 2.29 -19.38 -10.70
C PHE A 63 3.57 -19.85 -11.39
N PRO A 64 4.61 -19.00 -11.53
CA PRO A 64 5.94 -19.52 -11.72
C PRO A 64 6.33 -20.29 -10.46
N SER A 65 6.78 -21.53 -10.66
CA SER A 65 7.47 -22.33 -9.63
C SER A 65 8.71 -21.55 -9.17
N ILE A 66 8.78 -21.18 -7.89
CA ILE A 66 9.95 -20.52 -7.32
C ILE A 66 10.47 -21.33 -6.12
N ASN A 67 11.56 -22.05 -6.38
CA ASN A 67 12.61 -22.27 -5.38
C ASN A 67 13.28 -20.91 -5.13
N GLY A 68 13.14 -20.37 -3.93
CA GLY A 68 13.70 -19.07 -3.60
C GLY A 68 13.45 -18.68 -2.14
N THR A 69 13.74 -19.58 -1.20
CA THR A 69 13.95 -19.18 0.20
C THR A 69 15.29 -18.45 0.27
N VAL A 70 15.24 -17.14 0.38
CA VAL A 70 16.41 -16.34 0.77
C VAL A 70 16.24 -15.97 2.24
N ASP A 71 17.15 -16.49 3.06
CA ASP A 71 17.32 -16.13 4.46
C ASP A 71 17.48 -14.61 4.62
N ALA A 72 16.43 -13.96 5.10
CA ALA A 72 16.48 -12.59 5.61
C ALA A 72 16.27 -12.62 7.13
N THR A 73 17.17 -13.29 7.85
CA THR A 73 17.29 -13.14 9.30
C THR A 73 18.76 -12.93 9.66
N SER A 74 19.33 -11.78 9.27
CA SER A 74 20.41 -11.23 10.09
C SER A 74 19.79 -10.94 11.47
N LYS A 75 20.31 -11.57 12.51
CA LYS A 75 19.83 -11.51 13.91
C LYS A 75 20.08 -10.13 14.56
N GLY A 76 19.69 -9.04 13.90
CA GLY A 76 19.90 -7.66 14.36
C GLY A 76 18.60 -6.87 14.41
N ARG A 77 18.51 -5.97 15.38
CA ARG A 77 17.52 -4.90 15.39
C ARG A 77 17.91 -3.90 14.29
N SER A 78 17.08 -3.73 13.27
CA SER A 78 17.32 -2.75 12.21
C SER A 78 16.53 -1.48 12.50
N VAL A 79 17.20 -0.33 12.42
CA VAL A 79 16.62 0.97 12.74
C VAL A 79 16.71 1.88 11.53
N TYR A 80 15.58 2.48 11.17
CA TYR A 80 15.45 3.43 10.08
C TYR A 80 14.83 4.71 10.62
N SER A 81 15.37 5.88 10.25
CA SER A 81 14.87 7.17 10.71
C SER A 81 14.88 8.20 9.59
N SER A 82 13.94 9.15 9.66
CA SER A 82 14.05 10.41 8.94
C SER A 82 15.22 11.22 9.50
N LEU A 83 15.71 12.18 8.72
CA LEU A 83 16.91 12.96 9.08
C LEU A 83 16.67 13.95 10.23
N ASP A 84 15.42 14.36 10.41
CA ASP A 84 14.96 15.16 11.55
C ASP A 84 14.66 14.30 12.79
N GLY A 85 14.77 12.97 12.71
CA GLY A 85 14.49 12.04 13.80
C GLY A 85 13.01 11.87 14.17
N ARG A 86 12.09 12.56 13.48
CA ARG A 86 10.66 12.58 13.81
C ARG A 86 9.94 11.28 13.46
N LYS A 87 10.32 10.64 12.37
CA LYS A 87 9.81 9.33 11.94
C LYS A 87 10.87 8.27 12.15
N LYS A 88 10.49 7.16 12.77
CA LYS A 88 11.38 6.01 13.00
C LYS A 88 10.64 4.71 12.74
N VAL A 89 11.32 3.76 12.11
CA VAL A 89 10.89 2.36 11.98
C VAL A 89 11.96 1.50 12.62
N VAL A 90 11.55 0.69 13.60
CA VAL A 90 12.41 -0.28 14.28
C VAL A 90 11.89 -1.66 13.96
N LEU A 91 12.72 -2.49 13.32
CA LEU A 91 12.44 -3.88 13.02
C LEU A 91 13.19 -4.74 14.03
N THR A 92 12.48 -5.63 14.69
CA THR A 92 13.07 -6.60 15.63
C THR A 92 12.99 -8.01 15.05
N SER A 93 13.96 -8.85 15.41
CA SER A 93 14.11 -10.21 14.87
C SER A 93 12.98 -11.17 15.26
N ASP A 94 12.12 -10.78 16.21
CA ASP A 94 10.92 -11.48 16.64
C ASP A 94 9.70 -11.24 15.73
N GLY A 95 9.86 -10.49 14.63
CA GLY A 95 8.77 -10.18 13.71
C GLY A 95 7.88 -9.03 14.19
N LEU A 96 8.35 -8.22 15.15
CA LEU A 96 7.68 -6.99 15.56
C LEU A 96 8.30 -5.76 14.88
N LEU A 97 7.42 -4.81 14.54
CA LEU A 97 7.78 -3.51 14.02
C LEU A 97 7.24 -2.46 14.96
N THR A 98 8.10 -1.52 15.33
CA THR A 98 7.69 -0.29 16.02
C THR A 98 7.83 0.88 15.05
N TYR A 99 6.71 1.52 14.75
CA TYR A 99 6.68 2.79 14.03
C TYR A 99 6.57 3.91 15.05
N VAL A 100 7.47 4.89 14.99
CA VAL A 100 7.43 6.10 15.82
C VAL A 100 7.20 7.30 14.93
N LEU A 101 6.25 8.15 15.29
CA LEU A 101 6.01 9.44 14.66
C LEU A 101 5.83 10.47 15.76
N ASP A 102 6.70 11.48 15.80
CA ASP A 102 6.64 12.56 16.78
C ASP A 102 6.45 11.99 18.19
N GLY A 103 7.35 11.11 18.64
CA GLY A 103 7.29 10.46 19.97
C GLY A 103 6.18 9.41 20.18
N ASN A 104 5.13 9.40 19.37
CA ASN A 104 4.06 8.39 19.45
C ASN A 104 4.52 7.09 18.81
N SER A 105 4.29 5.96 19.48
CA SER A 105 4.71 4.65 19.01
C SER A 105 3.52 3.74 18.69
N THR A 106 3.56 3.09 17.52
CA THR A 106 2.64 2.03 17.14
C THR A 106 3.45 0.74 16.99
N VAL A 107 3.06 -0.28 17.73
CA VAL A 107 3.71 -1.60 17.68
C VAL A 107 2.79 -2.58 16.99
N GLY A 108 3.34 -3.38 16.07
CA GLY A 108 2.56 -4.40 15.35
C GLY A 108 3.45 -5.49 14.79
N SER A 109 2.85 -6.63 14.46
CA SER A 109 3.55 -7.68 13.73
C SER A 109 3.90 -7.20 12.33
N TYR A 110 5.07 -7.55 11.81
CA TYR A 110 5.41 -7.29 10.42
C TYR A 110 5.65 -8.55 9.62
N LYS A 111 5.37 -8.45 8.32
CA LYS A 111 5.69 -9.48 7.35
C LYS A 111 6.36 -8.86 6.14
N ILE A 112 7.46 -9.48 5.71
CA ILE A 112 8.14 -9.12 4.47
C ILE A 112 7.50 -9.92 3.35
N LEU A 113 7.00 -9.23 2.34
CA LEU A 113 6.45 -9.85 1.14
C LEU A 113 7.42 -9.61 -0.02
N GLY A 114 7.74 -10.68 -0.73
CA GLY A 114 8.46 -10.60 -1.99
C GLY A 114 7.50 -10.38 -3.16
N ASN A 115 7.94 -10.82 -4.34
CA ASN A 115 7.15 -10.79 -5.57
C ASN A 115 6.45 -12.12 -5.84
N ALA A 116 6.45 -13.06 -4.88
CA ALA A 116 5.87 -14.38 -5.11
C ALA A 116 4.34 -14.33 -4.93
N PRO A 117 3.55 -14.98 -5.80
CA PRO A 117 2.09 -15.01 -5.66
C PRO A 117 1.61 -15.57 -4.31
N GLN A 118 2.38 -16.48 -3.70
CA GLN A 118 2.06 -17.01 -2.37
C GLN A 118 2.07 -15.96 -1.26
N ASP A 119 2.83 -14.88 -1.43
CA ASP A 119 2.90 -13.77 -0.48
C ASP A 119 1.58 -13.00 -0.45
N MET A 120 0.77 -13.08 -1.52
CA MET A 120 -0.57 -12.49 -1.56
C MET A 120 -1.54 -13.20 -0.60
N PHE A 121 -1.41 -14.52 -0.39
CA PHE A 121 -2.26 -15.22 0.59
C PHE A 121 -2.02 -14.72 2.00
N ALA A 122 -0.80 -14.29 2.31
CA ALA A 122 -0.50 -13.71 3.61
C ALA A 122 -1.26 -12.40 3.87
N LEU A 123 -1.62 -11.66 2.81
CA LEU A 123 -2.44 -10.45 2.92
C LEU A 123 -3.88 -10.76 3.28
N LEU A 124 -4.43 -11.87 2.77
CA LEU A 124 -5.82 -12.28 2.97
C LEU A 124 -6.11 -12.74 4.41
N VAL A 125 -5.15 -13.37 5.09
CA VAL A 125 -5.39 -13.87 6.46
C VAL A 125 -5.54 -12.69 7.43
N GLY A 126 -6.61 -12.69 8.23
CA GLY A 126 -6.82 -11.71 9.31
C GLY A 126 -7.08 -10.25 8.89
N HIS A 127 -7.22 -9.96 7.60
CA HIS A 127 -7.34 -8.58 7.10
C HIS A 127 -8.62 -7.84 7.56
N LEU A 128 -9.67 -8.57 7.95
CA LEU A 128 -10.89 -7.95 8.50
C LEU A 128 -10.75 -7.55 9.97
N ARG A 129 -9.75 -8.07 10.68
CA ARG A 129 -9.48 -7.76 12.09
C ARG A 129 -8.32 -6.80 12.29
N ARG A 130 -7.40 -6.75 11.32
CA ARG A 130 -6.17 -5.98 11.40
C ARG A 130 -6.14 -4.86 10.37
N GLN A 131 -5.64 -3.71 10.77
CA GLN A 131 -5.31 -2.65 9.81
C GLN A 131 -3.97 -2.99 9.16
N ASN A 132 -3.96 -3.14 7.84
CA ASN A 132 -2.74 -3.34 7.07
C ASN A 132 -2.08 -2.00 6.78
N ARG A 133 -0.79 -1.90 7.07
CA ARG A 133 0.02 -0.71 6.84
C ARG A 133 1.22 -1.10 5.98
N PHE A 134 1.31 -0.53 4.78
CA PHE A 134 2.34 -0.87 3.80
C PHE A 134 3.56 0.04 3.94
N ILE A 135 4.74 -0.56 3.77
CA ILE A 135 6.04 0.08 3.87
C ILE A 135 6.89 -0.47 2.71
N ASP A 136 7.38 0.41 1.83
CA ASP A 136 8.17 -0.04 0.67
C ASP A 136 9.66 -0.11 1.00
N PHE A 137 10.30 -1.23 0.68
CA PHE A 137 11.76 -1.34 0.74
C PHE A 137 12.38 -0.92 -0.59
N LYS A 138 13.16 0.16 -0.58
CA LYS A 138 13.97 0.62 -1.71
C LYS A 138 15.44 0.38 -1.44
N LYS A 139 15.97 -0.74 -1.94
CA LYS A 139 17.38 -1.15 -1.78
C LYS A 139 17.81 -1.25 -0.32
N THR A 140 18.34 -0.16 0.24
CA THR A 140 18.83 -0.01 1.62
C THR A 140 17.91 0.83 2.49
N ASP A 141 17.02 1.61 1.87
CA ASP A 141 16.21 2.61 2.54
C ASP A 141 14.75 2.15 2.56
N ILE A 142 13.97 2.72 3.47
CA ILE A 142 12.56 2.40 3.60
C ILE A 142 11.73 3.63 3.26
N LEU A 143 10.72 3.46 2.41
CA LEU A 143 9.67 4.45 2.26
C LEU A 143 8.66 4.25 3.39
N GLY A 144 8.72 5.14 4.39
CA GLY A 144 7.77 5.17 5.50
C GLY A 144 6.39 5.68 5.08
N PHE A 145 5.50 5.87 6.06
CA PHE A 145 4.16 6.37 5.80
C PHE A 145 4.19 7.80 5.23
N GLY A 146 3.43 7.99 4.15
CA GLY A 146 3.33 9.27 3.44
C GLY A 146 4.52 9.58 2.55
N ASP A 147 5.11 8.56 1.92
CA ASP A 147 6.21 8.69 0.94
C ASP A 147 7.53 9.28 1.48
N THR A 148 7.70 9.29 2.80
CA THR A 148 8.93 9.77 3.44
C THR A 148 10.04 8.72 3.34
N LEU A 149 11.21 9.12 2.86
CA LEU A 149 12.39 8.27 2.85
C LEU A 149 13.00 8.19 4.27
N LEU A 150 13.13 6.99 4.79
CA LEU A 150 13.76 6.66 6.07
C LEU A 150 15.08 5.93 5.80
N TYR A 151 16.13 6.41 6.43
CA TYR A 151 17.49 5.92 6.22
C TYR A 151 17.93 5.02 7.37
N PRO A 152 18.73 3.98 7.10
CA PRO A 152 19.43 3.23 8.15
C PRO A 152 20.21 4.15 9.10
N GLU A 153 20.36 3.73 10.35
CA GLU A 153 21.09 4.51 11.37
C GLU A 153 22.57 4.75 11.01
N ASP A 154 23.17 3.83 10.24
CA ASP A 154 24.55 3.90 9.74
C ASP A 154 24.66 4.48 8.31
N SER A 155 23.58 5.06 7.78
CA SER A 155 23.60 5.61 6.42
C SER A 155 24.48 6.86 6.29
N PRO A 156 25.07 7.11 5.12
CA PRO A 156 25.84 8.33 4.87
C PRO A 156 25.00 9.60 4.97
N GLU A 157 23.68 9.53 4.76
CA GLU A 157 22.75 10.66 4.98
C GLU A 157 22.60 11.02 6.46
N GLN A 158 22.53 10.01 7.36
CA GLN A 158 22.52 10.26 8.80
C GLN A 158 23.86 10.86 9.27
N GLU A 159 24.99 10.35 8.76
CA GLU A 159 26.31 10.92 9.03
C GLU A 159 26.41 12.38 8.54
N MET A 160 25.87 12.68 7.35
CA MET A 160 25.81 14.03 6.77
C MET A 160 25.03 15.00 7.68
N THR A 161 23.88 14.58 8.21
CA THR A 161 23.11 15.36 9.17
C THR A 161 23.92 15.67 10.43
N GLY A 162 24.75 14.74 10.91
CA GLY A 162 25.70 14.98 12.00
C GLY A 162 26.67 16.12 11.69
N TYR A 163 27.23 16.17 10.48
CA TYR A 163 28.08 17.28 10.05
C TYR A 163 27.32 18.61 9.96
N MET A 164 26.07 18.60 9.50
CA MET A 164 25.21 19.80 9.48
C MET A 164 25.00 20.37 10.89
N TRP A 165 24.65 19.54 11.88
CA TRP A 165 24.52 19.96 13.28
C TRP A 165 25.83 20.47 13.86
N ARG A 166 26.97 19.91 13.46
CA ARG A 166 28.28 20.43 13.84
C ARG A 166 28.51 21.85 13.31
N TYR A 167 28.22 22.12 12.03
CA TYR A 167 28.30 23.47 11.48
C TYR A 167 27.32 24.43 12.16
N ALA A 168 26.13 23.95 12.54
CA ALA A 168 25.17 24.75 13.28
C ALA A 168 25.77 25.26 14.60
N LYS A 169 26.38 24.36 15.38
CA LYS A 169 27.06 24.70 16.63
C LYS A 169 28.22 25.67 16.41
N LEU A 170 29.04 25.45 15.38
CA LEU A 170 30.15 26.36 15.04
C LEU A 170 29.66 27.76 14.67
N ALA A 171 28.59 27.86 13.87
CA ALA A 171 27.99 29.14 13.47
C ALA A 171 27.37 29.87 14.66
N GLN A 172 26.71 29.17 15.58
CA GLN A 172 26.20 29.76 16.83
C GLN A 172 27.31 30.33 17.70
N LEU A 173 28.40 29.57 17.91
CA LEU A 173 29.55 30.05 18.67
C LEU A 173 30.16 31.31 18.04
N PHE A 174 30.41 31.28 16.73
CA PHE A 174 30.94 32.43 15.99
C PHE A 174 30.04 33.66 16.14
N ARG A 175 28.71 33.48 16.06
CA ARG A 175 27.75 34.57 16.24
C ARG A 175 27.71 35.10 17.66
N ASN A 176 27.77 34.26 18.67
CA ASN A 176 27.74 34.71 20.06
C ASN A 176 28.93 35.62 20.37
N GLU A 177 30.07 35.39 19.72
CA GLU A 177 31.26 36.25 19.80
C GLU A 177 31.16 37.52 18.94
N THR A 178 30.78 37.38 17.66
CA THR A 178 30.90 38.48 16.67
C THR A 178 29.59 39.22 16.40
N ARG A 179 28.49 38.78 17.01
CA ARG A 179 27.10 39.22 16.78
C ARG A 179 26.57 39.00 15.36
N LYS A 180 27.33 38.36 14.46
CA LYS A 180 26.92 38.02 13.09
C LYS A 180 27.26 36.57 12.77
N TYR A 181 26.46 35.92 11.94
CA TYR A 181 26.85 34.64 11.36
C TYR A 181 28.01 34.80 10.36
N PRO A 182 28.86 33.78 10.18
CA PRO A 182 29.97 33.82 9.24
C PRO A 182 29.47 33.95 7.80
N ASP A 183 30.20 34.68 6.97
CA ASP A 183 30.00 34.85 5.53
C ASP A 183 30.93 33.93 4.70
N ASP A 184 31.99 33.39 5.32
CA ASP A 184 32.96 32.48 4.72
C ASP A 184 33.33 31.38 5.73
N VAL A 185 33.49 30.14 5.23
CA VAL A 185 33.93 28.97 6.01
C VAL A 185 35.32 29.19 6.61
N ARG A 186 36.18 29.99 5.98
CA ARG A 186 37.52 30.32 6.50
C ARG A 186 37.46 31.05 7.84
N ARG A 187 36.45 31.92 8.04
CA ARG A 187 36.25 32.61 9.33
C ARG A 187 35.84 31.66 10.45
N LEU A 188 35.12 30.59 10.11
CA LEU A 188 34.88 29.50 11.07
C LEU A 188 36.18 28.74 11.36
N ALA A 189 37.04 28.56 10.35
CA ALA A 189 38.27 27.77 10.46
C ALA A 189 39.32 28.44 11.34
N GLU A 190 39.39 29.78 11.33
CA GLU A 190 40.25 30.57 12.21
C GLU A 190 39.95 30.34 13.70
N LYS A 191 38.69 29.99 14.02
CA LYS A 191 38.21 29.78 15.40
C LYS A 191 38.18 28.31 15.79
N ASN A 192 38.06 27.39 14.83
CA ASN A 192 37.94 25.96 15.10
C ASN A 192 38.46 25.11 13.93
N SER A 193 39.31 24.13 14.22
CA SER A 193 39.89 23.23 13.20
C SER A 193 38.89 22.21 12.62
N GLN A 194 37.66 22.12 13.14
CA GLN A 194 36.63 21.15 12.73
C GLN A 194 35.74 21.64 11.58
N THR A 195 36.19 22.59 10.78
CA THR A 195 35.45 23.12 9.60
C THR A 195 35.53 22.25 8.36
N THR A 196 36.22 21.11 8.42
CA THR A 196 36.25 20.12 7.33
C THR A 196 35.63 18.81 7.78
N TYR A 197 35.07 18.04 6.86
CA TYR A 197 34.53 16.69 7.11
C TYR A 197 35.02 15.71 6.05
N ILE A 198 34.89 14.42 6.34
CA ILE A 198 35.01 13.39 5.32
C ILE A 198 33.62 13.19 4.74
N ASN A 199 33.46 13.51 3.45
CA ASN A 199 32.20 13.33 2.77
C ASN A 199 31.85 11.82 2.79
N PRO A 200 30.71 11.44 3.40
CA PRO A 200 30.40 10.05 3.70
C PRO A 200 30.07 9.24 2.44
N PHE A 201 29.80 9.90 1.31
CA PHE A 201 29.48 9.26 0.03
C PHE A 201 30.73 8.94 -0.80
N ASN A 202 31.70 9.86 -0.86
CA ASN A 202 32.91 9.70 -1.69
C ASN A 202 34.20 9.48 -0.89
N LYS A 203 34.13 9.55 0.45
CA LYS A 203 35.22 9.39 1.41
C LYS A 203 36.39 10.37 1.23
N LYS A 204 36.17 11.50 0.53
CA LYS A 204 37.15 12.58 0.37
C LYS A 204 36.91 13.68 1.40
N ARG A 205 37.96 14.43 1.74
CA ARG A 205 37.82 15.62 2.58
C ARG A 205 37.04 16.70 1.82
N ASP A 206 36.11 17.34 2.52
CA ASP A 206 35.21 18.36 2.00
C ASP A 206 34.95 19.44 3.07
N GLU A 207 34.33 20.54 2.67
CA GLU A 207 33.92 21.63 3.55
C GLU A 207 32.56 22.19 3.16
N ALA A 208 31.86 22.81 4.12
CA ALA A 208 30.60 23.49 3.83
C ALA A 208 30.87 24.79 3.07
N VAL A 209 30.02 25.09 2.10
CA VAL A 209 30.06 26.34 1.35
C VAL A 209 29.12 27.34 2.01
N ILE A 210 29.66 28.45 2.48
CA ILE A 210 28.88 29.55 3.05
C ILE A 210 28.63 30.59 1.95
N VAL A 211 27.36 30.92 1.75
CA VAL A 211 26.92 31.89 0.76
C VAL A 211 26.17 33.00 1.46
N TYR A 212 26.62 34.23 1.25
CA TYR A 212 25.92 35.43 1.70
C TYR A 212 24.71 35.71 0.79
N ALA A 213 23.56 35.96 1.41
CA ALA A 213 22.31 36.30 0.73
C ALA A 213 21.65 37.53 1.38
N LEU A 214 20.82 38.24 0.61
CA LEU A 214 20.03 39.38 1.07
C LEU A 214 18.60 38.96 1.41
N GLY A 215 17.91 39.77 2.22
CA GLY A 215 16.49 39.56 2.54
C GLY A 215 16.23 38.79 3.82
N SER A 216 16.99 39.06 4.89
CA SER A 216 16.81 38.34 6.16
C SER A 216 15.43 38.53 6.80
N ASN A 217 14.78 39.67 6.51
CA ASN A 217 13.44 40.03 6.99
C ASN A 217 12.30 39.40 6.18
N ASP A 218 12.58 38.55 5.19
CA ASP A 218 11.54 37.84 4.44
C ASP A 218 10.83 36.82 5.35
N ILE A 219 9.54 37.06 5.60
CA ILE A 219 8.66 36.22 6.43
C ILE A 219 8.53 34.82 5.82
N GLY A 220 8.57 34.71 4.48
CA GLY A 220 8.47 33.45 3.74
C GLY A 220 9.78 32.67 3.64
N LEU A 221 10.88 33.18 4.21
CA LEU A 221 12.20 32.62 3.97
C LEU A 221 12.34 31.14 4.39
N PRO A 222 11.90 30.69 5.59
CA PRO A 222 11.97 29.28 5.96
C PRO A 222 11.17 28.38 5.02
N HIS A 223 10.03 28.86 4.52
CA HIS A 223 9.18 28.11 3.61
C HIS A 223 9.88 27.89 2.26
N ARG A 224 10.49 28.94 1.70
CA ARG A 224 11.27 28.89 0.45
C ARG A 224 12.50 28.00 0.57
N ILE A 225 13.22 28.09 1.70
CA ILE A 225 14.34 27.21 2.03
C ILE A 225 13.88 25.75 2.14
N GLY A 226 12.74 25.51 2.81
CA GLY A 226 12.12 24.19 2.95
C GLY A 226 11.62 23.60 1.63
N GLN A 227 11.25 24.44 0.66
CA GLN A 227 10.96 24.03 -0.73
C GLN A 227 12.21 23.76 -1.56
N GLY A 228 13.40 24.03 -1.02
CA GLY A 228 14.67 23.77 -1.68
C GLY A 228 15.11 24.85 -2.67
N GLU A 229 14.61 26.08 -2.54
CA GLU A 229 14.98 27.16 -3.45
C GLU A 229 16.50 27.42 -3.43
N SER A 230 17.10 27.52 -4.61
CA SER A 230 18.51 27.87 -4.78
C SER A 230 18.69 29.38 -4.79
N TYR A 231 19.77 29.87 -4.19
CA TYR A 231 20.09 31.29 -4.15
C TYR A 231 21.35 31.60 -4.97
N LYS A 232 21.45 32.85 -5.43
CA LYS A 232 22.59 33.32 -6.23
C LYS A 232 23.91 33.04 -5.50
N GLY A 233 24.87 32.46 -6.22
CA GLY A 233 26.20 32.12 -5.68
C GLY A 233 26.28 30.77 -4.98
N GLN A 234 25.18 30.01 -4.89
CA GLN A 234 25.24 28.62 -4.46
C GLN A 234 25.97 27.76 -5.51
N PRO A 235 26.85 26.85 -5.08
CA PRO A 235 27.49 25.90 -5.97
C PRO A 235 26.45 24.92 -6.54
N GLU A 236 26.80 24.26 -7.64
CA GLU A 236 25.96 23.20 -8.19
C GLU A 236 25.76 22.07 -7.17
N PRO A 237 24.54 21.53 -7.03
CA PRO A 237 24.26 20.37 -6.19
C PRO A 237 25.17 19.19 -6.52
N ARG A 238 25.76 18.59 -5.48
CA ARG A 238 26.58 17.38 -5.61
C ARG A 238 26.50 16.51 -4.35
N PRO A 239 26.79 15.20 -4.44
CA PRO A 239 26.66 14.31 -3.30
C PRO A 239 27.50 14.75 -2.09
N GLY A 240 26.84 14.82 -0.93
CA GLY A 240 27.44 15.21 0.33
C GLY A 240 27.93 16.64 0.44
N LEU A 241 27.45 17.53 -0.43
CA LEU A 241 27.64 18.97 -0.25
C LEU A 241 26.83 19.44 0.97
N ILE A 242 27.41 20.37 1.74
CA ILE A 242 26.69 21.16 2.74
C ILE A 242 26.71 22.63 2.28
N VAL A 243 25.53 23.23 2.16
CA VAL A 243 25.37 24.64 1.82
C VAL A 243 24.81 25.38 3.02
N CYS A 244 25.50 26.44 3.41
CA CYS A 244 25.09 27.34 4.46
C CYS A 244 24.72 28.70 3.86
N ASN A 245 23.50 29.19 4.10
CA ASN A 245 23.04 30.48 3.61
C ASN A 245 22.95 31.48 4.75
N ASN A 246 23.83 32.47 4.73
CA ASN A 246 23.85 33.57 5.68
C ASN A 246 23.05 34.75 5.13
N PHE A 247 21.92 35.07 5.73
CA PHE A 247 21.11 36.21 5.39
C PHE A 247 21.46 37.39 6.29
N GLU A 248 22.24 38.33 5.74
CA GLU A 248 22.61 39.61 6.37
C GLU A 248 23.23 39.46 7.78
N GLY A 249 23.86 38.32 8.07
CA GLY A 249 24.45 38.03 9.38
C GLY A 249 23.42 37.69 10.47
N SER A 250 22.12 37.76 10.19
CA SER A 250 21.03 37.65 11.18
C SER A 250 20.33 36.29 11.15
N ARG A 251 20.30 35.60 10.01
CA ARG A 251 19.73 34.25 9.88
C ARG A 251 20.68 33.35 9.11
N PHE A 252 20.73 32.08 9.48
CA PHE A 252 21.64 31.11 8.89
C PHE A 252 20.92 29.81 8.65
N PHE A 253 20.90 29.34 7.41
CA PHE A 253 20.24 28.09 7.03
C PHE A 253 21.27 27.10 6.54
N ILE A 254 21.23 25.87 7.05
CA ILE A 254 22.14 24.80 6.65
C ILE A 254 21.34 23.71 5.96
N ARG A 255 21.73 23.35 4.75
CA ARG A 255 21.16 22.27 3.94
C ARG A 255 22.25 21.29 3.55
N GLY A 256 21.89 20.02 3.46
CA GLY A 256 22.78 18.97 2.97
C GLY A 256 22.20 18.30 1.74
N TYR A 257 23.06 17.63 0.98
CA TYR A 257 22.70 16.87 -0.21
C TYR A 257 23.01 15.39 -0.03
N ASP A 258 22.09 14.54 -0.51
CA ASP A 258 22.14 13.08 -0.42
C ASP A 258 23.13 12.44 -1.41
N ARG A 259 23.14 11.11 -1.50
CA ARG A 259 24.00 10.35 -2.41
C ARG A 259 23.81 10.65 -3.90
N ASP A 260 22.62 11.12 -4.27
CA ASP A 260 22.24 11.44 -5.65
C ASP A 260 22.38 12.95 -5.95
N GLY A 261 22.88 13.74 -5.00
CA GLY A 261 23.01 15.19 -5.13
C GLY A 261 21.67 15.93 -5.02
N LYS A 262 20.64 15.31 -4.44
CA LYS A 262 19.36 15.95 -4.12
C LYS A 262 19.37 16.45 -2.68
N LEU A 263 18.49 17.40 -2.37
CA LEU A 263 18.36 17.89 -1.00
C LEU A 263 17.91 16.77 -0.08
N LEU A 264 18.54 16.70 1.09
CA LEU A 264 18.12 15.82 2.17
C LEU A 264 16.66 16.11 2.55
N THR A 265 15.86 15.06 2.74
CA THR A 265 14.42 15.17 3.00
C THR A 265 14.08 14.99 4.48
N SER A 266 13.17 15.82 4.97
CA SER A 266 12.59 15.78 6.30
C SER A 266 11.38 14.83 6.36
N SER A 267 10.85 14.58 7.56
CA SER A 267 9.68 13.72 7.78
C SER A 267 8.38 14.19 7.12
N ASP A 268 8.32 15.47 6.76
CA ASP A 268 7.21 16.14 6.07
C ASP A 268 7.37 16.17 4.53
N ASN A 269 8.36 15.44 4.00
CA ASN A 269 8.76 15.41 2.59
C ASN A 269 9.31 16.74 2.05
N GLY A 270 9.49 17.74 2.90
CA GLY A 270 10.23 18.96 2.57
C GLY A 270 11.74 18.73 2.61
N CYS A 271 12.50 19.75 2.21
CA CYS A 271 13.93 19.80 2.47
C CYS A 271 14.17 19.83 3.98
N PHE A 272 15.03 18.94 4.48
CA PHE A 272 15.57 19.06 5.81
C PHE A 272 16.60 20.21 5.85
N PHE A 273 16.44 21.11 6.80
CA PHE A 273 17.37 22.21 7.03
C PHE A 273 17.48 22.57 8.52
N ILE A 274 18.63 23.13 8.89
CA ILE A 274 18.84 23.70 10.22
C ILE A 274 18.76 25.22 10.09
N GLU A 275 17.83 25.84 10.81
CA GLU A 275 17.67 27.29 10.89
C GLU A 275 18.25 27.79 12.20
N LEU A 276 19.17 28.74 12.07
CA LEU A 276 19.67 29.54 13.18
C LEU A 276 19.23 30.98 13.00
N SER A 277 18.71 31.58 14.06
CA SER A 277 18.23 32.96 14.05
C SER A 277 18.66 33.65 15.33
N TYR A 278 19.26 34.83 15.22
CA TYR A 278 19.66 35.62 16.40
C TYR A 278 20.56 34.94 17.45
N GLY A 279 21.25 33.85 17.09
CA GLY A 279 22.11 33.06 18.00
C GLY A 279 21.44 31.77 18.49
N GLU A 280 20.14 31.62 18.24
CA GLU A 280 19.33 30.47 18.64
C GLU A 280 19.20 29.46 17.51
N ASN A 281 19.00 28.19 17.88
CA ASN A 281 18.82 27.08 16.95
C ASN A 281 17.34 26.72 16.89
N LEU A 282 16.61 27.39 15.99
CA LEU A 282 15.17 27.25 15.89
C LEU A 282 14.75 25.84 15.46
N THR A 283 15.55 25.15 14.64
CA THR A 283 15.25 23.77 14.26
C THR A 283 15.33 22.84 15.47
N GLU A 284 16.38 22.93 16.28
CA GLU A 284 16.52 22.09 17.48
C GLU A 284 15.41 22.36 18.50
N GLU A 285 15.02 23.62 18.70
CA GLU A 285 13.91 24.00 19.55
C GLU A 285 12.56 23.42 19.07
N ARG A 286 12.28 23.53 17.76
CA ARG A 286 11.07 22.93 17.17
C ARG A 286 11.03 21.42 17.35
N LEU A 287 12.16 20.73 17.16
CA LEU A 287 12.24 19.28 17.35
C LEU A 287 11.97 18.89 18.81
N LYS A 288 12.56 19.60 19.78
CA LYS A 288 12.29 19.40 21.21
C LYS A 288 10.84 19.72 21.59
N GLU A 289 10.26 20.77 21.02
CA GLU A 289 8.87 21.14 21.28
C GLU A 289 7.89 20.08 20.75
N MET A 290 8.14 19.56 19.55
CA MET A 290 7.34 18.46 18.99
C MET A 290 7.45 17.20 19.83
N GLU A 291 8.65 16.86 20.29
CA GLU A 291 8.85 15.75 21.23
C GLU A 291 8.08 15.99 22.53
N ARG A 292 8.11 17.19 23.11
CA ARG A 292 7.34 17.50 24.33
C ARG A 292 5.83 17.47 24.14
N LYS A 293 5.33 17.92 22.99
CA LYS A 293 3.89 17.93 22.66
C LYS A 293 3.35 16.54 22.37
N SER A 294 4.23 15.59 22.07
CA SER A 294 3.81 14.22 21.87
C SER A 294 3.38 13.57 23.18
N GLU A 295 2.13 13.17 23.25
CA GLU A 295 1.64 12.28 24.29
C GLU A 295 2.35 10.95 24.07
N HIS A 296 3.50 10.70 24.68
CA HIS A 296 4.30 9.47 24.50
C HIS A 296 3.45 8.22 24.75
N THR A 297 2.72 7.80 23.73
CA THR A 297 1.65 6.82 23.79
C THR A 297 2.09 5.66 22.93
N THR A 298 2.01 4.47 23.51
CA THR A 298 2.18 3.23 22.76
C THR A 298 0.79 2.72 22.45
N SER A 299 0.32 3.01 21.23
CA SER A 299 -0.92 2.43 20.73
C SER A 299 -0.64 0.98 20.33
N ARG A 300 -1.29 0.04 21.01
CA ARG A 300 -1.45 -1.35 20.54
C ARG A 300 -2.70 -1.43 19.67
N GLU A 301 -2.73 -0.66 18.58
CA GLU A 301 -3.69 -0.94 17.52
C GLU A 301 -3.41 -2.34 16.97
N ASN A 302 -4.47 -3.03 16.52
CA ASN A 302 -4.33 -4.31 15.83
C ASN A 302 -3.80 -4.06 14.40
N VAL A 303 -2.56 -3.58 14.31
CA VAL A 303 -1.90 -3.18 13.06
C VAL A 303 -0.95 -4.27 12.63
N ARG A 304 -1.00 -4.60 11.35
CA ARG A 304 -0.02 -5.45 10.69
C ARG A 304 0.75 -4.60 9.69
N PHE A 305 2.07 -4.59 9.83
CA PHE A 305 2.96 -3.93 8.90
C PHE A 305 3.35 -4.89 7.77
N ILE A 306 3.23 -4.42 6.54
CA ILE A 306 3.57 -5.18 5.34
C ILE A 306 4.76 -4.49 4.67
N LEU A 307 5.90 -5.17 4.66
CA LEU A 307 7.14 -4.66 4.07
C LEU A 307 7.24 -5.22 2.66
N LEU A 308 7.09 -4.37 1.66
CA LEU A 308 7.10 -4.75 0.25
C LEU A 308 8.52 -4.70 -0.30
N ARG A 309 9.06 -5.85 -0.75
CA ARG A 309 10.41 -5.95 -1.32
C ARG A 309 10.38 -5.65 -2.82
N GLY A 310 10.62 -4.39 -3.19
CA GLY A 310 10.63 -3.92 -4.57
C GLY A 310 9.45 -2.99 -4.90
N GLN A 311 9.36 -2.52 -6.15
CA GLN A 311 8.22 -1.70 -6.63
C GLN A 311 6.98 -2.57 -6.89
N SER A 312 6.49 -3.25 -5.86
CA SER A 312 5.28 -4.05 -6.00
C SER A 312 4.05 -3.22 -5.66
N ASP A 313 3.13 -3.05 -6.61
CA ASP A 313 1.87 -2.32 -6.41
C ASP A 313 0.82 -3.14 -5.63
N PHE A 314 1.21 -4.20 -4.90
CA PHE A 314 0.28 -5.11 -4.21
C PHE A 314 -0.68 -4.38 -3.25
N GLY A 315 -0.21 -3.33 -2.57
CA GLY A 315 -1.05 -2.54 -1.69
C GLY A 315 -2.24 -1.87 -2.40
N LYS A 316 -2.11 -1.54 -3.69
CA LYS A 316 -3.19 -0.94 -4.50
C LYS A 316 -4.26 -1.95 -4.90
N TYR A 317 -3.87 -3.22 -5.09
CA TYR A 317 -4.78 -4.28 -5.52
C TYR A 317 -5.47 -4.99 -4.36
N LEU A 318 -4.96 -4.89 -3.14
CA LEU A 318 -5.54 -5.58 -1.99
C LEU A 318 -7.02 -5.20 -1.74
N PRO A 319 -7.42 -3.92 -1.70
CA PRO A 319 -8.83 -3.56 -1.53
C PRO A 319 -9.72 -4.10 -2.66
N THR A 320 -9.18 -4.15 -3.89
CA THR A 320 -9.88 -4.71 -5.05
C THR A 320 -10.07 -6.21 -4.89
N LEU A 321 -9.04 -6.94 -4.47
CA LEU A 321 -9.12 -8.38 -4.23
C LEU A 321 -10.09 -8.72 -3.08
N ASP A 322 -10.02 -7.93 -2.00
CA ASP A 322 -10.88 -8.08 -0.82
C ASP A 322 -12.37 -7.88 -1.16
N ALA A 323 -12.68 -6.99 -2.10
CA ALA A 323 -14.05 -6.79 -2.58
C ALA A 323 -14.45 -7.82 -3.66
N LEU A 324 -13.58 -8.08 -4.63
CA LEU A 324 -13.90 -8.85 -5.84
C LEU A 324 -14.12 -10.33 -5.52
N VAL A 325 -13.25 -10.94 -4.70
CA VAL A 325 -13.31 -12.38 -4.40
C VAL A 325 -14.63 -12.78 -3.71
N PRO A 326 -15.02 -12.19 -2.57
CA PRO A 326 -16.28 -12.55 -1.92
C PRO A 326 -17.49 -12.17 -2.78
N THR A 327 -17.42 -11.08 -3.54
CA THR A 327 -18.51 -10.66 -4.44
C THR A 327 -18.75 -11.69 -5.55
N LEU A 328 -17.69 -12.15 -6.22
CA LEU A 328 -17.78 -13.17 -7.26
C LEU A 328 -18.29 -14.50 -6.70
N LEU A 329 -17.79 -14.92 -5.53
CA LEU A 329 -18.26 -16.12 -4.85
C LEU A 329 -19.75 -16.00 -4.45
N ALA A 330 -20.18 -14.83 -3.96
CA ALA A 330 -21.58 -14.58 -3.63
C ALA A 330 -22.48 -14.65 -4.88
N PHE A 331 -22.07 -14.05 -6.00
CA PHE A 331 -22.82 -14.15 -7.26
C PHE A 331 -22.90 -15.60 -7.76
N LEU A 332 -21.83 -16.38 -7.62
CA LEU A 332 -21.82 -17.80 -7.97
C LEU A 332 -22.79 -18.61 -7.10
N VAL A 333 -22.81 -18.36 -5.79
CA VAL A 333 -23.75 -19.00 -4.84
C VAL A 333 -25.20 -18.61 -5.14
N ILE A 334 -25.49 -17.32 -5.32
CA ILE A 334 -26.85 -16.84 -5.60
C ILE A 334 -27.34 -17.35 -6.96
N GLY A 335 -26.50 -17.24 -8.00
CA GLY A 335 -26.82 -17.69 -9.36
C GLY A 335 -27.06 -19.19 -9.42
N SER A 336 -26.20 -20.00 -8.79
CA SER A 336 -26.39 -21.45 -8.72
C SER A 336 -27.65 -21.84 -7.94
N ALA A 337 -27.97 -21.15 -6.84
CA ALA A 337 -29.21 -21.37 -6.09
C ALA A 337 -30.46 -21.06 -6.94
N MET A 338 -30.46 -19.95 -7.70
CA MET A 338 -31.56 -19.59 -8.60
C MET A 338 -31.77 -20.62 -9.70
N ILE A 339 -30.70 -21.05 -10.36
CA ILE A 339 -30.74 -22.08 -11.43
C ILE A 339 -31.19 -23.42 -10.84
N TRP A 340 -30.68 -23.79 -9.67
CA TRP A 340 -31.05 -25.02 -8.99
C TRP A 340 -32.55 -25.07 -8.71
N ARG A 341 -33.10 -23.99 -8.13
CA ARG A 341 -34.54 -23.85 -7.85
C ARG A 341 -35.38 -23.88 -9.13
N TYR A 342 -34.92 -23.24 -10.20
CA TYR A 342 -35.61 -23.26 -11.49
C TYR A 342 -35.67 -24.67 -12.10
N ARG A 343 -34.55 -25.40 -12.09
CA ARG A 343 -34.48 -26.77 -12.63
C ARG A 343 -35.28 -27.77 -11.80
N ALA A 344 -35.24 -27.62 -10.47
CA ALA A 344 -36.06 -28.41 -9.56
C ALA A 344 -37.56 -28.24 -9.85
N LYS A 345 -38.03 -27.00 -10.06
CA LYS A 345 -39.42 -26.72 -10.48
C LYS A 345 -39.80 -27.35 -11.82
N LYS A 346 -38.84 -27.58 -12.72
CA LYS A 346 -39.05 -28.22 -14.02
C LYS A 346 -38.89 -29.75 -14.00
N GLY A 347 -38.64 -30.36 -12.85
CA GLY A 347 -38.40 -31.81 -12.74
C GLY A 347 -37.12 -32.29 -13.45
N VAL A 348 -36.19 -31.38 -13.77
CA VAL A 348 -34.94 -31.72 -14.46
C VAL A 348 -33.86 -31.99 -13.41
N GLY A 349 -33.16 -33.13 -13.56
CA GLY A 349 -32.05 -33.52 -12.68
C GLY A 349 -31.07 -32.38 -12.41
N SER A 350 -30.80 -32.13 -11.13
CA SER A 350 -30.24 -30.87 -10.65
C SER A 350 -28.92 -31.01 -9.89
N PHE A 351 -28.38 -32.24 -9.81
CA PHE A 351 -27.19 -32.59 -9.02
C PHE A 351 -25.96 -31.70 -9.29
N LYS A 352 -25.64 -31.45 -10.57
CA LYS A 352 -24.50 -30.61 -10.96
C LYS A 352 -24.62 -29.15 -10.52
N VAL A 353 -25.84 -28.62 -10.44
CA VAL A 353 -26.06 -27.23 -10.00
C VAL A 353 -26.02 -27.15 -8.47
N ALA A 354 -26.55 -28.19 -7.80
CA ALA A 354 -26.44 -28.33 -6.35
C ALA A 354 -24.97 -28.44 -5.90
N SER A 355 -24.12 -29.19 -6.61
CA SER A 355 -22.70 -29.31 -6.26
C SER A 355 -21.93 -27.98 -6.40
N VAL A 356 -22.23 -27.18 -7.43
CA VAL A 356 -21.64 -25.85 -7.60
C VAL A 356 -22.08 -24.90 -6.49
N PHE A 357 -23.36 -24.93 -6.12
CA PHE A 357 -23.89 -24.16 -4.99
C PHE A 357 -23.15 -24.51 -3.69
N VAL A 358 -23.10 -25.80 -3.35
CA VAL A 358 -22.46 -26.28 -2.12
C VAL A 358 -20.97 -25.90 -2.09
N LEU A 359 -20.24 -26.14 -3.18
CA LEU A 359 -18.82 -25.77 -3.25
C LEU A 359 -18.62 -24.26 -3.13
N GLY A 360 -19.40 -23.45 -3.84
CA GLY A 360 -19.33 -21.99 -3.76
C GLY A 360 -19.60 -21.47 -2.36
N THR A 361 -20.57 -22.06 -1.65
CA THR A 361 -20.88 -21.71 -0.25
C THR A 361 -19.71 -22.06 0.67
N PHE A 362 -19.11 -23.24 0.54
CA PHE A 362 -17.94 -23.62 1.35
C PHE A 362 -16.73 -22.71 1.07
N LEU A 363 -16.48 -22.35 -0.19
CA LEU A 363 -15.40 -21.43 -0.55
C LEU A 363 -15.63 -20.03 0.04
N LEU A 364 -16.87 -19.52 -0.02
CA LEU A 364 -17.21 -18.22 0.57
C LEU A 364 -17.05 -18.23 2.09
N ILE A 365 -17.54 -19.27 2.77
CA ILE A 365 -17.38 -19.44 4.22
C ILE A 365 -15.88 -19.55 4.56
N GLY A 366 -15.12 -20.37 3.83
CA GLY A 366 -13.68 -20.53 4.02
C GLY A 366 -12.92 -19.22 3.85
N TRP A 367 -13.31 -18.40 2.87
CA TRP A 367 -12.73 -17.06 2.68
C TRP A 367 -12.97 -16.16 3.89
N TYR A 368 -14.22 -16.08 4.38
CA TYR A 368 -14.52 -15.27 5.57
C TYR A 368 -13.82 -15.80 6.83
N LEU A 369 -13.71 -17.13 6.97
CA LEU A 369 -12.96 -17.73 8.07
C LEU A 369 -11.49 -17.31 7.99
N LEU A 370 -10.83 -17.43 6.84
CA LEU A 370 -9.43 -16.97 6.67
C LEU A 370 -9.28 -15.47 6.92
N ALA A 371 -10.21 -14.66 6.42
CA ALA A 371 -10.22 -13.22 6.59
C ALA A 371 -10.37 -12.78 8.06
N PHE A 372 -11.02 -13.61 8.89
CA PHE A 372 -11.28 -13.35 10.30
C PHE A 372 -10.33 -14.08 11.25
N LEU A 373 -9.68 -15.16 10.80
CA LEU A 373 -8.72 -15.89 11.60
C LEU A 373 -7.47 -15.05 11.86
N ASP A 374 -7.11 -15.00 13.12
CA ASP A 374 -5.92 -14.33 13.62
C ASP A 374 -4.92 -15.44 13.97
N VAL A 375 -4.01 -15.74 13.04
CA VAL A 375 -2.95 -16.76 13.22
C VAL A 375 -1.68 -16.09 13.71
#